data_AF-A0A178XGH6-F1
#
_entry.id   AF-A0A178XGH6-F1
#
_cell.length_a   1.000
_cell.length_b   1.000
_cell.length_c   1.000
_cell.angle_alpha   90.00
_cell.angle_beta   90.00
_cell.angle_gamma   90.00
#
_symmetry.space_group_name_H-M   'P 1'
#
loop_
_entity.id
_entity.type
_entity.pdbx_description
1 polymer ?
#
loop_
_entity_poly.entity_id
_entity_poly.type
_entity_poly.pdbx_seq_one_letter_code
_entity_poly.pdbx_strand_id
1 'polypeptide(L)'
;MCGGAHVDPGPSEGRARGRGWLGGAFLDAVRADFAVHGVDVIARIRAEKPESYLKLVASLLPKDVNAAAGGLEELSDDQLIARIRGLDAAIRPLLEAKKARTRRSRRPARVDSQA
;
A
#
# COMPACT_ATOMS: atom_id res chain seq x y z
N MET A 1 68.22 -31.00 -15.25
CA MET A 1 67.63 -30.90 -13.91
C MET A 1 66.41 -30.00 -14.02
N CYS A 2 65.25 -30.52 -13.62
CA CYS A 2 63.93 -29.94 -13.80
C CYS A 2 63.69 -28.72 -12.90
N GLY A 3 62.88 -27.77 -13.37
CA GLY A 3 62.29 -26.70 -12.58
C GLY A 3 60.94 -26.31 -13.18
N GLY A 4 59.99 -27.24 -13.11
CA GLY A 4 58.61 -27.08 -13.59
C GLY A 4 57.72 -26.35 -12.59
N ALA A 5 56.78 -25.58 -13.13
CA ALA A 5 55.83 -24.72 -12.45
C ALA A 5 54.79 -25.47 -11.60
N HIS A 6 54.30 -24.81 -10.54
CA HIS A 6 52.94 -25.02 -10.06
C HIS A 6 52.34 -23.66 -9.64
N VAL A 7 51.49 -23.12 -10.51
CA VAL A 7 50.54 -22.07 -10.16
C VAL A 7 49.27 -22.81 -9.73
N ASP A 8 48.90 -22.68 -8.46
CA ASP A 8 47.64 -23.22 -7.95
C ASP A 8 46.43 -22.56 -8.66
N PRO A 9 45.53 -23.33 -9.29
CA PRO A 9 44.26 -22.80 -9.73
C PRO A 9 43.33 -22.67 -8.51
N GLY A 10 43.05 -21.43 -8.11
CA GLY A 10 41.99 -21.12 -7.15
C GLY A 10 40.62 -21.62 -7.65
N PRO A 11 39.71 -22.03 -6.75
CA PRO A 11 38.62 -22.95 -7.05
C PRO A 11 37.59 -22.34 -8.01
N SER A 12 37.35 -23.07 -9.09
CA SER A 12 36.21 -22.90 -9.98
C SER A 12 34.93 -23.36 -9.28
N GLU A 13 34.06 -22.44 -8.89
CA GLU A 13 32.71 -22.79 -8.44
C GLU A 13 31.69 -21.73 -8.87
N GLY A 14 31.29 -21.82 -10.13
CA GLY A 14 29.88 -22.02 -10.50
C GLY A 14 28.76 -21.25 -9.80
N ARG A 15 28.99 -20.03 -9.27
CA ARG A 15 27.94 -19.25 -8.61
C ARG A 15 26.95 -18.68 -9.63
N ALA A 16 25.99 -19.50 -10.07
CA ALA A 16 24.70 -19.12 -10.64
C ALA A 16 24.67 -17.81 -11.46
N ARG A 17 25.56 -17.65 -12.45
CA ARG A 17 25.70 -16.41 -13.24
C ARG A 17 24.62 -16.20 -14.31
N GLY A 18 23.65 -17.09 -14.44
CA GLY A 18 22.82 -17.15 -15.64
C GLY A 18 21.56 -16.26 -15.69
N ARG A 19 20.99 -15.85 -14.54
CA ARG A 19 19.64 -15.24 -14.53
C ARG A 19 19.47 -13.98 -13.67
N GLY A 20 20.13 -13.89 -12.52
CA GLY A 20 20.03 -12.73 -11.63
C GLY A 20 20.85 -11.51 -12.10
N TRP A 21 22.02 -11.75 -12.68
CA TRP A 21 22.91 -10.69 -13.17
C TRP A 21 22.33 -9.96 -14.39
N LEU A 22 21.72 -10.70 -15.31
CA LEU A 22 21.08 -10.12 -16.49
C LEU A 22 19.90 -9.22 -16.11
N GLY A 23 19.14 -9.59 -15.08
CA GLY A 23 18.07 -8.76 -14.54
C GLY A 23 18.59 -7.45 -13.93
N GLY A 24 19.67 -7.52 -13.14
CA GLY A 24 20.30 -6.33 -12.57
C GLY A 24 20.87 -5.39 -13.63
N ALA A 25 21.69 -5.92 -14.55
CA ALA A 25 22.30 -5.14 -15.63
C ALA A 25 21.24 -4.51 -16.56
N PHE A 26 20.13 -5.21 -16.80
CA PHE A 26 19.01 -4.66 -17.57
C PHE A 26 18.35 -3.48 -16.86
N LEU A 27 18.08 -3.60 -15.55
CA LEU A 27 17.48 -2.50 -14.78
C LEU A 27 18.41 -1.28 -14.70
N ASP A 28 19.72 -1.50 -14.58
CA ASP A 28 20.70 -0.42 -14.60
C ASP A 28 20.74 0.29 -15.97
N ALA A 29 20.69 -0.47 -17.06
CA ALA A 29 20.60 0.10 -18.41
C ALA A 29 19.31 0.90 -18.62
N VAL A 30 18.16 0.35 -18.20
CA VAL A 30 16.86 1.05 -18.28
C VAL A 30 16.86 2.33 -17.43
N ARG A 31 17.48 2.30 -16.24
CA ARG A 31 17.62 3.49 -15.40
C ARG A 31 18.49 4.56 -16.06
N ALA A 32 19.61 4.17 -16.65
CA ALA A 32 20.50 5.10 -17.34
C ALA A 32 19.80 5.73 -18.56
N ASP A 33 19.10 4.93 -19.36
CA ASP A 33 18.31 5.40 -20.49
C ASP A 33 17.20 6.37 -20.04
N PHE A 34 16.46 6.02 -18.99
CA PHE A 34 15.42 6.87 -18.44
C PHE A 34 15.97 8.20 -17.88
N ALA A 35 17.17 8.20 -17.29
CA ALA A 35 17.79 9.42 -16.79
C ALA A 35 18.13 10.42 -17.91
N VAL A 36 18.47 9.94 -19.11
CA VAL A 36 18.84 10.78 -20.25
C VAL A 36 17.63 11.13 -21.12
N HIS A 37 16.74 10.16 -21.38
CA HIS A 37 15.67 10.28 -22.37
C HIS A 37 14.25 10.24 -21.78
N GLY A 38 14.10 9.89 -20.50
CA GLY A 38 12.79 9.61 -19.89
C GLY A 38 11.83 10.79 -19.94
N VAL A 39 12.31 12.02 -19.72
CA VAL A 39 11.46 13.23 -19.75
C VAL A 39 10.86 13.46 -21.14
N ASP A 40 11.68 13.36 -22.18
CA ASP A 40 11.24 13.55 -23.57
C ASP A 40 10.30 12.44 -24.02
N VAL A 41 10.58 11.19 -23.63
CA VAL A 41 9.70 10.05 -23.90
C VAL A 41 8.33 10.24 -23.22
N ILE A 42 8.31 10.66 -21.95
CA ILE A 42 7.06 10.95 -21.24
C ILE A 42 6.28 12.10 -21.91
N ALA A 43 6.97 13.16 -22.32
CA ALA A 43 6.36 14.30 -23.00
C ALA A 43 5.73 13.87 -24.33
N ARG A 44 6.42 13.02 -25.10
CA ARG A 44 5.89 12.45 -26.35
C ARG A 44 4.70 11.54 -26.12
N ILE A 45 4.74 10.65 -25.12
CA ILE A 45 3.58 9.79 -24.79
C ILE A 45 2.37 10.66 -24.40
N ARG A 46 2.58 11.74 -23.64
CA ARG A 46 1.50 12.66 -23.27
C ARG A 46 0.86 13.33 -24.49
N ALA A 47 1.65 13.68 -25.51
CA ALA A 47 1.17 14.33 -26.73
C ALA A 47 0.54 13.34 -27.73
N GLU A 48 1.17 12.18 -27.92
CA GLU A 48 0.77 11.19 -28.94
C GLU A 48 -0.32 10.24 -28.43
N LYS A 49 -0.28 9.85 -27.14
CA LYS A 49 -1.15 8.82 -26.51
C LYS A 49 -1.49 9.16 -25.05
N PRO A 50 -2.29 10.20 -24.81
CA PRO A 50 -2.62 10.67 -23.45
C PRO A 50 -3.28 9.59 -22.57
N GLU A 51 -4.05 8.67 -23.14
CA GLU A 51 -4.67 7.55 -22.43
C GLU A 51 -3.63 6.56 -21.87
N SER A 52 -2.53 6.36 -22.61
CA SER A 52 -1.42 5.50 -22.17
C SER A 52 -0.61 6.18 -21.07
N TYR A 53 -0.41 7.49 -21.18
CA TYR A 53 0.20 8.30 -20.12
C TYR A 53 -0.60 8.21 -18.80
N LEU A 54 -1.93 8.36 -18.85
CA LEU A 54 -2.77 8.26 -17.66
C LEU A 54 -2.71 6.87 -17.01
N LYS A 55 -2.66 5.79 -17.81
CA LYS A 55 -2.49 4.42 -17.29
C LYS A 55 -1.14 4.21 -16.61
N LEU A 56 -0.05 4.76 -17.16
CA LEU A 56 1.28 4.71 -16.54
C LEU A 56 1.27 5.44 -15.19
N VAL A 57 0.71 6.65 -15.13
CA VAL A 57 0.56 7.41 -13.89
C VAL A 57 -0.27 6.62 -12.86
N ALA A 58 -1.40 6.04 -13.29
CA ALA A 58 -2.23 5.19 -12.46
C ALA A 58 -1.51 3.94 -11.92
N SER A 59 -0.58 3.35 -12.68
CA SER A 59 0.21 2.20 -12.22
C SER A 59 1.33 2.54 -11.22
N LEU A 60 1.78 3.80 -11.21
CA LEU A 60 2.80 4.30 -10.28
C LEU A 60 2.18 4.73 -8.95
N LEU A 61 0.89 5.09 -8.96
CA LEU A 61 0.13 5.37 -7.77
C LEU A 61 -0.07 4.07 -6.98
N PRO A 62 0.14 4.05 -5.65
CA PRO A 62 -0.23 2.92 -4.80
C PRO A 62 -1.70 2.60 -5.03
N LYS A 63 -2.07 1.33 -5.22
CA LYS A 63 -3.48 0.97 -5.47
C LYS A 63 -4.43 1.39 -4.35
N ASP A 64 -3.89 1.68 -3.17
CA ASP A 64 -4.63 2.06 -1.97
C ASP A 64 -5.06 3.54 -1.92
N VAL A 65 -4.66 4.42 -2.85
CA VAL A 65 -5.27 5.77 -2.90
C VAL A 65 -6.75 5.73 -3.26
N ASN A 66 -7.22 4.64 -3.87
CA ASN A 66 -8.65 4.41 -4.13
C ASN A 66 -9.37 3.70 -2.95
N ALA A 67 -8.66 3.21 -1.94
CA ALA A 67 -9.29 2.55 -0.78
C ALA A 67 -10.11 3.52 0.08
N ALA A 68 -9.89 4.84 -0.05
CA ALA A 68 -10.71 5.87 0.56
C ALA A 68 -12.03 6.15 -0.20
N ALA A 69 -12.12 5.78 -1.48
CA ALA A 69 -13.31 6.02 -2.31
C ALA A 69 -14.08 4.75 -2.70
N GLY A 70 -13.41 3.59 -2.81
CA GLY A 70 -14.01 2.32 -3.22
C GLY A 70 -14.34 1.34 -2.10
N GLY A 71 -14.18 1.73 -0.82
CA GLY A 71 -14.32 0.81 0.32
C GLY A 71 -15.74 0.28 0.60
N LEU A 72 -16.75 0.75 -0.13
CA LEU A 72 -18.15 0.32 0.04
C LEU A 72 -18.74 -0.37 -1.21
N GLU A 73 -18.23 -0.07 -2.41
CA GLU A 73 -18.80 -0.55 -3.68
C GLU A 73 -18.30 -1.94 -4.12
N GLU A 74 -17.22 -2.45 -3.51
CA GLU A 74 -16.67 -3.79 -3.80
C GLU A 74 -17.05 -4.85 -2.74
N LEU A 75 -17.90 -4.52 -1.78
CA LEU A 75 -18.36 -5.46 -0.75
C LEU A 75 -19.61 -6.19 -1.22
N SER A 76 -19.63 -7.53 -1.09
CA SER A 76 -20.87 -8.28 -1.25
C SER A 76 -21.88 -7.90 -0.15
N ASP A 77 -23.17 -8.13 -0.39
CA ASP A 77 -24.23 -7.88 0.59
C ASP A 77 -23.93 -8.55 1.95
N ASP A 78 -23.37 -9.77 1.94
CA ASP A 78 -22.96 -10.48 3.16
C ASP A 78 -21.83 -9.76 3.91
N GLN A 79 -20.86 -9.22 3.18
CA GLN A 79 -19.75 -8.46 3.75
C GLN A 79 -20.22 -7.11 4.31
N LEU A 80 -21.16 -6.45 3.63
CA LEU A 80 -21.83 -5.23 4.11
C LEU A 80 -22.60 -5.52 5.41
N ILE A 81 -23.38 -6.59 5.46
CA ILE A 81 -24.13 -7.01 6.66
C ILE A 81 -23.17 -7.31 7.83
N ALA A 82 -22.08 -8.03 7.58
CA ALA A 82 -21.07 -8.32 8.61
C ALA A 82 -20.43 -7.02 9.15
N ARG A 83 -20.16 -6.07 8.26
CA ARG A 83 -19.58 -4.78 8.64
C ARG A 83 -20.53 -3.92 9.46
N ILE A 84 -21.80 -3.82 9.04
CA ILE A 84 -22.85 -3.10 9.76
C ILE A 84 -22.99 -3.66 11.18
N ARG A 85 -23.05 -4.99 11.33
CA ARG A 85 -23.12 -5.64 12.65
C ARG A 85 -21.91 -5.32 13.53
N GLY A 86 -20.71 -5.29 12.96
CA GLY A 86 -19.50 -4.91 13.67
C GLY A 86 -19.51 -3.46 14.16
N LEU A 87 -19.98 -2.54 13.32
CA LEU A 87 -20.14 -1.13 13.68
C LEU A 87 -21.20 -0.93 14.77
N ASP A 88 -22.33 -1.61 14.67
CA ASP A 88 -23.39 -1.59 15.68
C ASP A 88 -22.86 -2.04 17.05
N ALA A 89 -22.11 -3.15 17.09
CA ALA A 89 -21.51 -3.66 18.32
C ALA A 89 -20.53 -2.65 18.97
N ALA A 90 -19.76 -1.93 18.15
CA ALA A 90 -18.80 -0.94 18.63
C ALA A 90 -19.46 0.36 19.12
N ILE A 91 -20.54 0.80 18.48
CA ILE A 91 -21.22 2.07 18.78
C ILE A 91 -22.19 1.93 19.97
N ARG A 92 -22.84 0.78 20.11
CA ARG A 92 -23.88 0.56 21.15
C ARG A 92 -23.45 0.93 22.57
N PRO A 93 -22.24 0.56 23.06
CA PRO A 93 -21.79 0.96 24.39
C PRO A 93 -21.65 2.48 24.56
N LEU A 94 -21.23 3.18 23.51
CA LEU A 94 -21.05 4.65 23.52
C LEU A 94 -22.41 5.36 23.62
N LEU A 95 -23.42 4.84 22.92
CA LEU A 95 -24.78 5.37 22.98
C LEU A 95 -25.41 5.15 24.36
N GLU A 96 -25.23 3.98 24.96
CA GLU A 96 -25.73 3.69 26.31
C GLU A 96 -25.03 4.52 27.39
N ALA A 97 -23.71 4.71 27.27
CA ALA A 97 -22.96 5.61 28.14
C ALA A 97 -23.45 7.06 28.05
N LYS A 98 -23.79 7.54 26.83
CA LYS A 98 -24.37 8.88 26.62
C LYS A 98 -25.75 9.00 27.26
N LYS A 99 -26.64 8.01 27.07
CA LYS A 99 -27.98 7.99 27.71
C LYS A 99 -27.89 8.00 29.23
N ALA A 100 -26.97 7.23 29.81
CA ALA A 100 -26.75 7.18 31.26
C ALA A 100 -26.28 8.54 31.83
N ARG A 101 -25.39 9.25 31.11
CA ARG A 101 -24.97 10.61 31.48
C ARG A 101 -26.11 11.62 31.40
N THR A 102 -26.91 11.58 30.33
CA THR A 102 -28.09 12.45 30.19
C THR A 102 -29.12 12.21 31.28
N ARG A 103 -29.33 10.95 31.70
CA ARG A 103 -30.23 10.61 32.81
C ARG A 103 -29.72 11.10 34.17
N ARG A 104 -28.41 11.00 34.44
CA ARG A 104 -27.81 11.52 35.68
C ARG A 104 -27.93 13.04 35.79
N SER A 105 -27.76 13.77 34.68
CA SER A 105 -27.92 15.24 34.65
C SER A 105 -29.36 15.71 34.87
N ARG A 106 -30.36 14.85 34.66
CA ARG A 106 -31.79 15.20 34.80
C ARG A 106 -32.40 14.78 36.14
N ARG A 107 -31.63 14.16 37.03
CA ARG A 107 -32.13 13.73 38.34
C ARG A 107 -32.26 14.99 39.21
N PRO A 108 -33.48 15.45 39.56
CA PRO A 108 -33.64 16.66 40.35
C PRO A 108 -33.00 16.45 41.72
N ALA A 109 -32.34 17.50 42.23
CA ALA A 109 -31.82 17.53 43.59
C ALA A 109 -32.98 17.22 44.55
N ARG A 110 -32.80 16.22 45.42
CA ARG A 110 -33.75 15.98 46.51
C ARG A 110 -33.79 17.26 47.34
N VAL A 111 -34.94 17.92 47.35
CA VAL A 111 -35.25 18.96 48.33
C VAL A 111 -35.49 18.23 49.63
N ASP A 112 -34.48 18.21 50.49
CA ASP A 112 -34.63 17.73 51.86
C ASP A 112 -35.53 18.73 52.60
N SER A 113 -36.81 18.39 52.72
CA SER A 113 -37.76 19.13 53.53
C SER A 113 -37.64 18.65 54.97
N GLN A 114 -36.82 19.32 55.77
CA GLN A 114 -36.95 19.32 57.22
C GLN A 114 -37.84 20.50 57.61
N ALA A 115 -39.05 20.20 58.08
CA ALA A 115 -39.83 21.00 59.01
C ALA A 115 -40.85 20.08 59.69
#